data_AF-A0A353QYM8-F1
#
_entry.id   AF-A0A353QYM8-F1
#
_cell.length_a   1.000
_cell.length_b   1.000
_cell.length_c   1.000
_cell.angle_alpha   90.00
_cell.angle_beta   90.00
_cell.angle_gamma   90.00
#
_symmetry.space_group_name_H-M   'P 1'
#
loop_
_entity.id
_entity.type
_entity.pdbx_description
1 polymer ?
#
loop_
_entity_poly.entity_id
_entity_poly.type
_entity_poly.pdbx_seq_one_letter_code
_entity_poly.pdbx_strand_id
1 'polypeptide(L)'
;MTEIDSKTMFQGIGNDFKILIDDVIGTILTIHEDMELLKVKTSKPDKHAAALLLDYLTWADSEPKKNLEKLCGEEIKQCMKWLEYYCEKHGTTKEQALQEIINGEI
;
A
#
# COMPACT_ATOMS: atom_id res chain seq x y z
N MET A 1 50.66 35.27 1.96
CA MET A 1 49.22 35.52 1.77
C MET A 1 48.67 34.25 1.14
N THR A 2 48.17 33.34 1.97
CA THR A 2 47.74 32.01 1.53
C THR A 2 46.30 32.16 1.08
N GLU A 3 46.07 32.12 -0.24
CA GLU A 3 44.72 31.98 -0.80
C GLU A 3 44.14 30.67 -0.28
N ILE A 4 43.23 30.77 0.69
CA ILE A 4 42.43 29.64 1.12
C ILE A 4 41.51 29.34 -0.06
N ASP A 5 41.81 28.24 -0.74
CA ASP A 5 41.08 27.73 -1.90
C ASP A 5 39.61 27.47 -1.50
N SER A 6 38.77 28.49 -1.71
CA SER A 6 37.33 28.46 -1.44
C SER A 6 36.64 27.33 -2.21
N LYS A 7 37.25 26.86 -3.30
CA LYS A 7 36.76 25.77 -4.14
C LYS A 7 36.72 24.44 -3.39
N THR A 8 37.73 24.15 -2.58
CA THR A 8 37.83 22.92 -1.78
C THR A 8 36.79 22.91 -0.63
N MET A 9 36.51 24.08 -0.04
CA MET A 9 35.59 24.18 1.10
C MET A 9 34.12 24.02 0.67
N PHE A 10 33.73 24.58 -0.48
CA PHE A 10 32.36 24.41 -1.02
C PHE A 10 32.11 23.00 -1.59
N GLN A 11 33.13 22.31 -2.09
CA GLN A 11 32.99 20.93 -2.56
C GLN A 11 32.77 19.93 -1.42
N GLY A 12 33.45 20.10 -0.27
CA GLY A 12 33.23 19.26 0.91
C GLY A 12 31.85 19.47 1.54
N ILE A 13 31.46 20.73 1.73
CA ILE A 13 30.15 21.10 2.31
C ILE A 13 29.00 20.69 1.38
N GLY A 14 29.14 20.88 0.06
CA GLY A 14 28.12 20.49 -0.90
C GLY A 14 27.89 18.97 -0.95
N ASN A 15 28.92 18.17 -0.73
CA ASN A 15 28.81 16.72 -0.71
C ASN A 15 28.15 16.21 0.58
N ASP A 16 28.49 16.77 1.74
CA ASP A 16 27.84 16.45 3.01
C ASP A 16 26.38 16.90 3.06
N PHE A 17 26.06 18.09 2.54
CA PHE A 17 24.67 18.53 2.42
C PHE A 17 23.87 17.63 1.47
N LYS A 18 24.49 17.16 0.39
CA LYS A 18 23.85 16.22 -0.53
C LYS A 18 23.56 14.88 0.13
N ILE A 19 24.52 14.32 0.88
CA ILE A 19 24.32 13.10 1.67
C ILE A 19 23.18 13.28 2.67
N LEU A 20 23.14 14.42 3.37
CA LEU A 20 22.12 14.69 4.38
C LEU A 20 20.73 14.92 3.76
N ILE A 21 20.66 15.53 2.58
CA ILE A 21 19.41 15.69 1.82
C ILE A 21 18.95 14.34 1.25
N ASP A 22 19.84 13.51 0.70
CA ASP A 22 19.52 12.18 0.20
C ASP A 22 19.04 11.25 1.33
N ASP A 23 19.62 11.35 2.54
CA ASP A 23 19.21 10.58 3.72
C ASP A 23 17.85 11.04 4.27
N VAL A 24 17.58 12.36 4.26
CA VAL A 24 16.27 12.93 4.60
C VAL A 24 15.22 12.56 3.56
N ILE A 25 15.55 12.58 2.26
CA ILE A 25 14.64 12.14 1.19
C ILE A 25 14.38 10.63 1.31
N GLY A 26 15.41 9.82 1.58
CA GLY A 26 15.28 8.39 1.83
C GLY A 26 14.36 8.11 3.01
N THR A 27 14.57 8.80 4.13
CA THR A 27 13.70 8.70 5.33
C THR A 27 12.28 9.17 5.03
N ILE A 28 12.09 10.25 4.27
CA ILE A 28 10.77 10.74 3.86
C ILE A 28 10.09 9.73 2.93
N LEU A 29 10.81 9.10 2.00
CA LEU A 29 10.29 8.05 1.11
C LEU A 29 9.88 6.82 1.91
N THR A 30 10.72 6.36 2.85
CA THR A 30 10.39 5.25 3.75
C THR A 30 9.16 5.58 4.60
N ILE A 31 9.07 6.79 5.17
CA ILE A 31 7.89 7.25 5.91
C ILE A 31 6.66 7.38 4.98
N HIS A 32 6.83 7.72 3.70
CA HIS A 32 5.74 7.80 2.74
C HIS A 32 5.21 6.40 2.40
N GLU A 33 6.09 5.45 2.16
CA GLU A 33 5.76 4.03 1.98
C GLU A 33 5.08 3.48 3.25
N ASP A 34 5.61 3.74 4.44
CA ASP A 34 4.99 3.39 5.72
C ASP A 34 3.63 4.08 5.95
N MET A 35 3.45 5.32 5.48
CA MET A 35 2.16 6.02 5.53
C MET A 35 1.14 5.43 4.55
N GLU A 36 1.57 4.97 3.37
CA GLU A 36 0.70 4.24 2.44
C GLU A 36 0.31 2.89 3.04
N LEU A 37 1.24 2.17 3.68
CA LEU A 37 0.98 0.95 4.46
C LEU A 37 0.01 1.18 5.63
N LEU A 38 0.15 2.31 6.32
CA LEU A 38 -0.76 2.73 7.41
C LEU A 38 -2.14 3.15 6.90
N LYS A 39 -2.25 3.72 5.69
CA LYS A 39 -3.55 3.97 5.02
C LYS A 39 -4.20 2.70 4.51
N VAL A 40 -3.40 1.67 4.19
CA VAL A 40 -3.84 0.30 3.89
C VAL A 40 -3.98 -0.55 5.17
N LYS A 41 -4.09 0.06 6.35
CA LYS A 41 -4.83 -0.53 7.48
C LYS A 41 -6.34 -0.53 7.22
N THR A 42 -6.75 -0.86 6.01
CA THR A 42 -8.07 -1.39 5.76
C THR A 42 -8.06 -2.82 6.27
N SER A 43 -8.95 -3.16 7.21
CA SER A 43 -8.94 -4.45 7.88
C SER A 43 -8.93 -5.59 6.86
N LYS A 44 -7.95 -6.49 6.99
CA LYS A 44 -7.97 -7.78 6.31
C LYS A 44 -9.36 -8.40 6.50
N PRO A 45 -10.06 -8.83 5.44
CA PRO A 45 -11.35 -9.46 5.60
C PRO A 45 -11.20 -10.73 6.44
N ASP A 46 -12.10 -10.95 7.39
CA ASP A 46 -12.16 -12.23 8.09
C ASP A 46 -12.63 -13.35 7.13
N LYS A 47 -12.57 -14.60 7.60
CA LYS A 47 -12.94 -15.77 6.79
C LYS A 47 -14.36 -15.70 6.21
N HIS A 48 -15.31 -15.14 6.94
CA HIS A 48 -16.70 -15.00 6.48
C HIS A 48 -16.81 -13.87 5.46
N ALA A 49 -16.22 -12.71 5.75
CA ALA A 49 -16.15 -11.59 4.81
C ALA A 49 -15.45 -11.98 3.51
N ALA A 50 -14.38 -12.78 3.57
CA ALA A 50 -13.64 -13.26 2.41
C ALA A 50 -14.49 -14.18 1.52
N ALA A 51 -15.28 -15.08 2.11
CA ALA A 51 -16.21 -15.92 1.37
C ALA A 51 -17.28 -15.07 0.64
N LEU A 52 -17.88 -14.10 1.34
CA LEU A 52 -18.88 -13.20 0.76
C LEU A 52 -18.29 -12.32 -0.36
N LEU A 53 -17.05 -11.85 -0.20
CA LEU A 53 -16.34 -11.08 -1.23
C LEU A 53 -16.00 -11.92 -2.45
N LEU A 54 -15.66 -13.20 -2.25
CA LEU A 54 -15.41 -14.12 -3.35
C LEU A 54 -16.69 -14.34 -4.15
N ASP A 55 -17.82 -14.61 -3.48
CA ASP A 55 -19.13 -14.68 -4.14
C ASP A 55 -19.46 -13.37 -4.85
N TYR A 56 -19.28 -12.22 -4.20
CA TYR A 56 -19.51 -10.90 -4.77
C TYR A 56 -18.71 -10.64 -6.06
N LEU A 57 -17.45 -11.08 -6.12
CA LEU A 57 -16.61 -10.97 -7.31
C LEU A 57 -17.17 -11.80 -8.48
N THR A 58 -17.74 -12.97 -8.18
CA THR A 58 -18.35 -13.86 -9.19
C THR A 58 -19.75 -13.43 -9.66
N TRP A 59 -20.45 -12.57 -8.91
CA TRP A 59 -21.78 -12.09 -9.30
C TRP A 59 -21.72 -11.26 -10.57
N ALA A 60 -22.61 -11.58 -11.53
CA ALA A 60 -22.88 -10.73 -12.67
C ALA A 60 -23.39 -9.35 -12.22
N ASP A 61 -23.18 -8.33 -13.05
CA ASP A 61 -23.69 -6.98 -12.82
C ASP A 61 -25.22 -7.01 -12.79
N SER A 62 -25.76 -7.07 -11.57
CA SER A 62 -27.17 -7.36 -11.30
C SER A 62 -27.70 -6.41 -10.23
N GLU A 63 -29.02 -6.23 -10.17
CA GLU A 63 -29.64 -5.37 -9.15
C GLU A 63 -29.27 -5.77 -7.71
N PRO A 64 -29.19 -7.06 -7.34
CA PRO A 64 -28.70 -7.47 -6.02
C PRO A 64 -27.27 -7.00 -5.73
N LYS A 65 -26.36 -7.08 -6.71
CA LYS A 65 -24.98 -6.60 -6.57
C LYS A 65 -24.93 -5.10 -6.30
N LYS A 66 -25.68 -4.32 -7.09
CA LYS A 66 -25.79 -2.86 -6.94
C LYS A 66 -26.42 -2.45 -5.60
N ASN A 67 -27.39 -3.22 -5.12
CA ASN A 67 -28.02 -2.97 -3.82
C ASN A 67 -27.05 -3.28 -2.67
N LEU A 68 -26.24 -4.32 -2.79
CA LEU A 68 -25.18 -4.64 -1.83
C LEU A 68 -24.13 -3.52 -1.78
N GLU A 69 -23.69 -3.00 -2.94
CA GLU A 69 -22.77 -1.86 -3.01
C GLU A 69 -23.36 -0.58 -2.38
N LYS A 70 -24.67 -0.36 -2.48
CA LYS A 70 -25.33 0.78 -1.82
C LYS A 70 -25.38 0.63 -0.31
N LEU A 71 -25.51 -0.59 0.20
CA LEU A 71 -25.64 -0.87 1.63
C LEU A 71 -24.30 -1.00 2.35
N CYS A 72 -23.31 -1.60 1.70
CA CYS A 72 -22.03 -1.99 2.30
C CYS A 72 -20.82 -1.64 1.40
N GLY A 73 -20.96 -0.64 0.52
CA GLY A 73 -19.94 -0.30 -0.46
C GLY A 73 -18.64 0.22 0.15
N GLU A 74 -18.69 0.85 1.32
CA GLU A 74 -17.48 1.33 2.00
C GLU A 74 -16.66 0.17 2.55
N GLU A 75 -17.30 -0.80 3.19
CA GLU A 75 -16.68 -2.03 3.70
C GLU A 75 -16.10 -2.87 2.56
N ILE A 76 -16.85 -3.03 1.47
CA ILE A 76 -16.36 -3.71 0.26
C ILE A 76 -15.13 -2.99 -0.28
N LYS A 77 -15.17 -1.66 -0.39
CA LYS A 77 -14.04 -0.86 -0.88
C LYS A 77 -12.81 -0.97 0.02
N GLN A 78 -12.99 -1.01 1.34
CA GLN A 78 -11.88 -1.23 2.27
C GLN A 78 -11.26 -2.61 2.07
N CYS A 79 -12.08 -3.66 1.99
CA CYS A 79 -11.57 -5.01 1.74
C CYS A 79 -10.87 -5.13 0.37
N MET A 80 -11.41 -4.48 -0.66
CA MET A 80 -10.80 -4.45 -1.99
C MET A 80 -9.44 -3.75 -1.99
N LYS A 81 -9.28 -2.65 -1.24
CA LYS A 81 -7.97 -1.99 -1.07
C LYS A 81 -6.95 -2.90 -0.40
N TRP A 82 -7.35 -3.62 0.64
CA TRP A 82 -6.47 -4.60 1.29
C TRP A 82 -6.05 -5.68 0.30
N LEU A 83 -7.00 -6.23 -0.47
CA LEU A 83 -6.73 -7.25 -1.48
C LEU A 83 -5.81 -6.73 -2.58
N GLU A 84 -6.00 -5.50 -3.06
CA GLU A 84 -5.15 -4.90 -4.09
C GLU A 84 -3.69 -4.80 -3.63
N TYR A 85 -3.49 -4.30 -2.41
CA TYR A 85 -2.17 -4.23 -1.82
C TYR A 85 -1.54 -5.61 -1.63
N TYR A 86 -2.29 -6.58 -1.10
CA TYR A 86 -1.80 -7.95 -0.92
C TYR A 86 -1.43 -8.59 -2.26
N CYS A 87 -2.30 -8.47 -3.27
CA CYS A 87 -2.07 -8.98 -4.62
C CYS A 87 -0.82 -8.34 -5.27
N GLU A 88 -0.63 -7.03 -5.09
CA GLU A 88 0.55 -6.32 -5.62
C GLU A 88 1.85 -6.82 -4.98
N LYS A 89 1.85 -7.04 -3.65
CA LYS A 89 3.04 -7.50 -2.93
C LYS A 89 3.36 -8.98 -3.14
N HIS A 90 2.34 -9.82 -3.30
CA HIS A 90 2.48 -11.28 -3.37
C HIS A 90 2.35 -11.85 -4.79
N GLY A 91 2.01 -11.01 -5.78
CA GLY A 91 1.82 -11.45 -7.17
C GLY A 91 0.63 -12.40 -7.36
N THR A 92 -0.38 -12.31 -6.49
CA THR A 92 -1.58 -13.16 -6.51
C THR A 92 -2.78 -12.42 -7.10
N THR A 93 -3.82 -13.17 -7.47
CA THR A 93 -5.11 -12.59 -7.85
C THR A 93 -5.99 -12.37 -6.61
N LYS A 94 -6.97 -11.46 -6.70
CA LYS A 94 -7.94 -11.20 -5.62
C LYS A 94 -8.67 -12.48 -5.20
N GLU A 95 -9.01 -13.34 -6.15
CA GLU A 95 -9.68 -14.63 -5.90
C GLU A 95 -8.79 -15.59 -5.12
N GLN A 96 -7.51 -15.70 -5.50
CA GLN A 96 -6.53 -16.52 -4.78
C GLN A 96 -6.30 -16.00 -3.36
N ALA A 97 -6.09 -14.69 -3.20
CA ALA A 97 -5.91 -14.07 -1.89
C ALA A 97 -7.11 -14.32 -0.97
N LEU A 98 -8.34 -14.25 -1.49
CA LEU A 98 -9.55 -14.56 -0.74
C LEU A 98 -9.62 -16.05 -0.37
N GLN A 99 -9.25 -16.96 -1.28
CA GLN A 99 -9.16 -18.39 -0.98
C GLN A 99 -8.13 -18.69 0.12
N GLU A 100 -6.96 -18.06 0.10
CA GLU A 100 -5.93 -18.20 1.14
C GLU A 100 -6.48 -17.78 2.51
N ILE A 101 -7.25 -16.68 2.59
CA ILE A 101 -7.92 -16.25 3.84
C ILE A 101 -8.96 -17.29 4.30
N ILE A 102 -9.75 -17.82 3.37
CA ILE A 102 -10.79 -18.81 3.68
C ILE A 102 -10.16 -20.11 4.20
N ASN A 103 -9.02 -20.50 3.63
CA ASN A 103 -8.25 -21.68 4.04
C ASN A 103 -7.44 -21.45 5.32
N GLY A 104 -7.25 -20.19 5.74
CA GLY A 104 -6.45 -19.82 6.91
C GLY A 104 -4.93 -19.86 6.64
N GLU A 105 -4.54 -19.71 5.38
CA GLU A 105 -3.15 -19.74 4.92
C GLU A 105 -2.43 -18.40 5.12
N ILE A 106 -3.21 -17.32 5.24
CA ILE A 106 -2.75 -15.96 5.57
C ILE A 106 -3.62 -15.32 6.63
#